data_AF-K2CT06-F1
#
_entry.id   AF-K2CT06-F1
#
_cell.length_a   1.000
_cell.length_b   1.000
_cell.length_c   1.000
_cell.angle_alpha   90.00
_cell.angle_beta   90.00
_cell.angle_gamma   90.00
#
_symmetry.space_group_name_H-M   'P 1'
#
loop_
_entity.id
_entity.type
_entity.pdbx_description
1 polymer ?
#
loop_
_entity_poly.entity_id
_entity_poly.type
_entity_poly.pdbx_seq_one_letter_code
_entity_poly.pdbx_strand_id
1 'polypeptide(L)' 'MTGLEVGSIPPIGKALSLPSYYSRDFEKKDQVAFNAAMHTVSIKMKAPDLLKLENPVIGDFSK' A
#
# COMPACT_ATOMS: atom_id res chain seq x y z
N MET A 1 -3.51 3.64 -17.25
CA MET A 1 -2.30 4.26 -16.66
C MET A 1 -2.77 5.23 -15.60
N THR A 2 -2.28 5.14 -14.36
CA THR A 2 -2.87 5.78 -13.16
C THR A 2 -2.69 7.30 -13.08
N GLY A 3 -1.94 7.94 -13.99
CA GLY A 3 -1.74 9.40 -14.01
C GLY A 3 -0.91 9.96 -12.84
N LEU A 4 -0.35 9.10 -11.99
CA LEU A 4 0.46 9.46 -10.83
C LEU A 4 1.95 9.43 -11.19
N GLU A 5 2.71 10.41 -10.69
CA GLU A 5 4.17 10.40 -10.82
C GLU A 5 4.77 9.16 -10.15
N VAL A 6 5.82 8.63 -10.78
CA VAL A 6 6.59 7.50 -10.22
C VAL A 6 7.13 7.91 -8.84
N GLY A 7 6.80 7.13 -7.81
CA GLY A 7 7.14 7.43 -6.40
C GLY A 7 6.01 8.05 -5.58
N SER A 8 4.92 8.48 -6.22
CA SER A 8 3.72 9.00 -5.54
C SER A 8 2.58 8.01 -5.48
N ILE A 9 2.74 6.81 -6.03
CA ILE A 9 1.68 5.79 -6.07
C ILE A 9 1.47 5.26 -4.65
N PRO A 10 0.33 5.56 -4.02
CA PRO A 10 0.03 5.04 -2.71
C PRO A 10 -0.17 3.51 -2.82
N PRO A 11 0.16 2.72 -1.77
CA PRO A 11 -0.19 1.31 -1.67
C PRO A 11 -1.69 1.19 -1.37
N ILE A 12 -2.52 1.76 -2.24
CA ILE A 12 -3.98 1.75 -2.17
C ILE A 12 -4.51 1.41 -3.57
N GLY A 13 -4.17 0.22 -4.06
CA GLY A 13 -4.54 -0.23 -5.40
C GLY A 13 -6.05 -0.35 -5.57
N LYS A 14 -6.78 -0.70 -4.49
CA LYS A 14 -8.24 -0.84 -4.52
C LYS A 14 -8.96 0.48 -4.79
N ALA A 15 -8.45 1.59 -4.25
CA ALA A 15 -8.99 2.93 -4.56
C ALA A 15 -8.84 3.30 -6.05
N LEU A 16 -7.92 2.63 -6.76
CA LEU A 16 -7.65 2.79 -8.18
C LEU A 16 -8.22 1.64 -9.04
N SER A 17 -9.06 0.76 -8.45
CA SER A 17 -9.61 -0.45 -9.10
C SER A 17 -8.55 -1.41 -9.64
N LEU A 18 -7.39 -1.49 -8.98
CA LEU A 18 -6.30 -2.39 -9.33
C LEU A 18 -6.14 -3.50 -8.29
N PRO A 19 -5.74 -4.72 -8.69
CA PRO A 19 -5.40 -5.78 -7.74
C PRO A 19 -4.14 -5.40 -6.96
N SER A 20 -4.23 -5.49 -5.63
CA SER A 20 -3.15 -5.21 -4.70
C SER A 20 -2.44 -6.50 -4.30
N TYR A 21 -1.11 -6.51 -4.37
CA TYR A 21 -0.27 -7.64 -3.97
C TYR A 21 0.70 -7.19 -2.88
N TYR A 22 0.69 -7.89 -1.75
CA TYR A 22 1.51 -7.55 -0.60
C TYR A 22 2.39 -8.74 -0.23
N SER A 23 3.61 -8.44 0.20
CA SER A 23 4.53 -9.49 0.65
C SER A 23 4.16 -9.97 2.06
N ARG A 24 4.35 -11.26 2.35
CA ARG A 24 3.96 -11.88 3.63
C ARG A 24 4.64 -11.25 4.84
N ASP A 25 5.85 -10.72 4.69
CA ASP A 25 6.54 -9.96 5.74
C ASP A 25 5.76 -8.69 6.17
N PHE A 26 4.87 -8.18 5.32
CA PHE A 26 4.04 -7.01 5.63
C PHE A 26 3.06 -7.26 6.77
N GLU A 27 2.62 -8.50 6.97
CA GLU A 27 1.74 -8.88 8.09
C GLU A 27 2.42 -8.71 9.46
N LYS A 28 3.76 -8.68 9.50
CA LYS A 28 4.55 -8.50 10.73
C LYS A 28 4.78 -7.03 11.09
N LYS A 29 4.39 -6.09 10.23
CA LYS A 29 4.60 -4.66 10.46
C LYS A 29 3.49 -4.12 11.36
N ASP A 30 3.85 -3.36 12.39
CA ASP A 30 2.86 -2.71 13.27
C ASP A 30 2.28 -1.46 12.59
N GLN A 31 3.14 -0.66 11.96
CA GLN A 31 2.76 0.57 11.28
C GLN A 31 3.35 0.67 9.88
N VAL A 32 2.65 1.40 9.03
CA VAL A 32 3.07 1.75 7.68
C VAL A 32 2.96 3.26 7.48
N ALA A 33 3.91 3.85 6.78
CA ALA A 33 3.86 5.21 6.29
C ALA A 33 3.98 5.21 4.77
N PHE A 34 3.09 5.92 4.07
CA PHE A 34 3.11 6.02 2.62
C PHE A 34 2.60 7.39 2.16
N ASN A 35 2.97 7.81 0.95
CA ASN A 35 2.56 9.08 0.37
C ASN A 35 1.09 9.06 -0.06
N ALA A 36 0.33 10.11 0.23
CA ALA A 36 -1.09 10.23 -0.08
C ALA A 36 -1.34 10.81 -1.48
N ALA A 37 -0.73 10.22 -2.51
CA ALA A 37 -0.74 10.74 -3.89
C ALA A 37 -0.18 12.17 -4.04
N MET A 38 0.56 12.66 -3.04
CA MET A 38 1.29 13.93 -3.04
C MET A 38 2.65 13.72 -2.38
N HIS A 39 3.68 14.45 -2.83
CA HIS A 39 5.05 14.35 -2.27
C HIS A 39 5.19 14.95 -0.87
N THR A 40 4.26 15.81 -0.47
CA THR A 40 4.32 16.56 0.79
C THR A 40 3.42 16.00 1.89
N VAL A 41 2.57 15.02 1.57
CA VAL A 41 1.59 14.46 2.50
C VAL A 41 1.79 12.96 2.60
N SER A 42 2.08 12.48 3.81
CA SER A 42 2.17 11.05 4.10
C SER A 42 1.09 10.65 5.10
N ILE A 43 0.52 9.47 4.90
CA ILE A 43 -0.39 8.82 5.83
C ILE A 43 0.42 7.83 6.66
N LYS A 44 0.26 7.87 7.98
CA LYS A 44 0.80 6.89 8.90
C LYS A 44 -0.34 6.18 9.61
N MET A 45 -0.42 4.86 9.47
CA MET A 45 -1.49 4.05 10.05
C MET A 45 -0.99 2.67 10.47
N LYS A 46 -1.84 1.91 11.17
CA LYS A 46 -1.55 0.52 11.51
C LYS A 46 -1.56 -0.33 10.24
N ALA A 47 -0.53 -1.13 10.03
CA ALA A 47 -0.45 -1.98 8.84
C ALA A 47 -1.61 -3.00 8.73
N PRO A 48 -2.11 -3.60 9.83
CA PRO A 48 -3.30 -4.45 9.79
C PRO A 48 -4.57 -3.75 9.28
N ASP A 49 -4.72 -2.46 9.57
CA ASP A 49 -5.88 -1.68 9.11
C ASP A 49 -5.80 -1.41 7.60
N LEU A 50 -4.59 -1.17 7.08
CA LEU A 50 -4.36 -1.07 5.64
C LEU A 50 -4.65 -2.39 4.92
N LEU A 51 -4.21 -3.53 5.48
CA LEU A 51 -4.49 -4.85 4.90
C LEU A 51 -5.99 -5.14 4.82
N LYS A 52 -6.76 -4.77 5.86
CA LYS A 52 -8.23 -4.90 5.84
C LYS A 52 -8.88 -4.01 4.79
N LEU A 53 -8.40 -2.77 4.65
CA LEU A 53 -8.93 -1.81 3.68
C LEU A 53 -8.70 -2.30 2.24
N GLU A 54 -7.47 -2.70 1.94
CA GLU A 54 -7.02 -3.12 0.61
C GLU A 54 -7.49 -4.52 0.23
N ASN A 55 -7.62 -5.42 1.21
CA ASN A 55 -7.84 -6.85 0.99
C ASN A 55 -6.92 -7.44 -0.12
N PRO A 56 -5.59 -7.29 0.02
CA PRO A 56 -4.66 -7.67 -1.04
C PRO A 56 -4.42 -9.19 -1.11
N VAL A 57 -3.86 -9.64 -2.22
CA VAL A 57 -3.29 -10.99 -2.34
C VAL A 57 -1.93 -11.01 -1.64
N ILE A 58 -1.80 -11.84 -0.60
CA ILE A 58 -0.55 -12.03 0.13
C ILE A 58 0.28 -13.14 -0.52
N GLY A 59 1.56 -12.87 -0.76
CA GLY A 59 2.51 -13.85 -1.30
C GLY A 59 3.94 -13.60 -0.86
N ASP A 60 4.84 -14.52 -1.15
CA ASP A 60 6.28 -14.35 -0.89
C ASP A 60 6.91 -13.67 -2.11
N PHE A 61 6.90 -12.33 -2.11
CA PHE A 61 7.44 -11.51 -3.22
C PHE A 61 8.81 -10.90 -2.92
N SER A 62 9.25 -10.95 -1.65
CA SER A 62 10.59 -10.53 -1.22
C SER A 62 11.59 -11.67 -1.38
N LYS A 63 12.77 -11.36 -1.94
CA LYS A 63 13.94 -12.26 -1.98
C LYS A 63 14.91 -11.90 -0.86
#